data_AF-A0A957N6L9-F1
#
_entry.id   AF-A0A957N6L9-F1
#
_cell.length_a   1.000
_cell.length_b   1.000
_cell.length_c   1.000
_cell.angle_alpha   90.00
_cell.angle_beta   90.00
_cell.angle_gamma   90.00
#
_symmetry.space_group_name_H-M   'P 1'
#
loop_
_entity.id
_entity.type
_entity.pdbx_description
1 polymer ?
#
loop_
_entity_poly.entity_id
_entity_poly.type
_entity_poly.pdbx_seq_one_letter_code
_entity_poly.pdbx_strand_id
1 'polypeptide(L)'
;MGNVFVKSGHVRDILSDATTTVTGAWQFKDAPKAAIQATVVGTGAVTATIVIEASNDGTYALATVIGTITLSGTTSDSDGFTTDAPWKFIRARITAISGTSATVNVTASA
;
A
#
# COMPACT_ATOMS: atom_id res chain seq x y z
N MET A 1 -0.01 -15.95 -38.44
CA MET A 1 -0.74 -15.50 -37.24
C MET A 1 0.26 -15.48 -36.10
N GLY A 2 0.49 -14.33 -35.48
CA GLY A 2 1.38 -14.20 -34.32
C GLY A 2 0.55 -14.27 -33.04
N ASN A 3 1.04 -15.01 -32.05
CA ASN A 3 0.41 -15.00 -30.73
C ASN A 3 0.59 -13.61 -30.11
N VAL A 4 -0.50 -13.06 -29.56
CA VAL A 4 -0.42 -11.87 -28.70
C VAL A 4 -0.37 -12.35 -27.26
N PHE A 5 0.74 -12.08 -26.58
CA PHE A 5 0.86 -12.30 -25.15
C PHE A 5 0.42 -11.02 -24.43
N VAL A 6 -0.81 -11.02 -23.93
CA VAL A 6 -1.28 -9.95 -23.04
C VAL A 6 -0.75 -10.25 -21.65
N LYS A 7 0.10 -9.37 -21.11
CA LYS A 7 0.41 -9.37 -19.68
C LYS A 7 -0.85 -8.92 -18.93
N SER A 8 -1.49 -9.86 -18.23
CA SER A 8 -2.66 -9.58 -17.40
C SER A 8 -2.17 -9.09 -16.03
N GLY A 9 -2.65 -7.92 -15.63
CA GLY A 9 -2.34 -7.28 -14.35
C GLY A 9 -1.43 -6.06 -14.49
N HIS A 10 -1.71 -5.02 -13.70
CA HIS A 10 -0.87 -3.83 -13.59
C HIS A 10 -0.59 -3.52 -12.12
N VAL A 11 0.54 -2.86 -11.87
CA VAL A 11 0.89 -2.34 -10.55
C VAL A 11 0.45 -0.88 -10.49
N ARG A 12 -0.14 -0.45 -9.37
CA ARG A 12 -0.45 0.95 -9.10
C ARG A 12 0.14 1.40 -7.79
N ASP A 13 0.53 2.67 -7.76
CA ASP A 13 0.87 3.37 -6.54
C ASP A 13 -0.41 3.71 -5.79
N ILE A 14 -0.49 3.25 -4.54
CA ILE A 14 -1.56 3.59 -3.60
C ILE A 14 -1.17 4.81 -2.76
N LEU A 15 0.13 4.90 -2.44
CA LEU A 15 0.75 6.04 -1.77
C LEU A 15 2.22 6.08 -2.19
N SER A 16 2.72 7.25 -2.58
CA SER A 16 4.09 7.43 -3.05
C SER A 16 4.81 8.53 -2.28
N ASP A 17 6.10 8.33 -2.06
CA ASP A 17 7.07 9.28 -1.50
C ASP A 17 6.64 9.99 -0.21
N ALA A 18 5.92 9.26 0.66
CA ALA A 18 5.42 9.81 1.91
C ALA A 18 6.52 9.86 2.98
N THR A 19 6.83 11.05 3.48
CA THR A 19 7.88 11.29 4.49
C THR A 19 7.34 11.61 5.88
N THR A 20 6.03 11.71 6.02
CA THR A 20 5.33 11.99 7.29
C THR A 20 4.08 11.12 7.41
N THR A 21 3.41 11.17 8.56
CA THR A 21 2.10 10.53 8.71
C THR A 21 1.08 11.20 7.78
N VAL A 22 0.52 10.41 6.88
CA VAL A 22 -0.41 10.90 5.85
C VAL A 22 -1.45 9.83 5.53
N THR A 23 -2.61 10.28 5.10
CA THR A 23 -3.66 9.43 4.54
C THR A 23 -3.70 9.65 3.04
N GLY A 24 -3.47 8.58 2.26
CA GLY A 24 -3.53 8.63 0.80
C GLY A 24 -4.94 8.85 0.26
N ALA A 25 -5.04 9.18 -1.03
CA ALA A 25 -6.31 9.23 -1.74
C ALA A 25 -6.89 7.83 -1.95
N TRP A 26 -8.21 7.73 -2.07
CA TRP A 26 -8.88 6.49 -2.45
C TRP A 26 -8.49 6.07 -3.87
N GLN A 27 -8.05 4.83 -3.99
CA GLN A 27 -7.75 4.18 -5.27
C GLN A 27 -8.78 3.09 -5.54
N PHE A 28 -9.24 3.00 -6.78
CA PHE A 28 -10.10 1.90 -7.18
C PHE A 28 -9.33 0.58 -7.08
N LYS A 29 -10.01 -0.52 -6.72
CA LYS A 29 -9.43 -1.86 -6.73
C LYS A 29 -9.98 -2.65 -7.91
N ASP A 30 -9.11 -3.03 -8.85
CA ASP A 30 -9.54 -3.62 -10.13
C ASP A 30 -10.08 -5.04 -10.00
N ALA A 31 -9.65 -5.77 -8.97
CA ALA A 31 -10.12 -7.11 -8.68
C ALA A 31 -10.29 -7.34 -7.18
N PRO A 32 -11.20 -8.24 -6.75
CA PRO A 32 -11.30 -8.66 -5.36
C PRO A 32 -9.98 -9.19 -4.81
N LYS A 33 -9.24 -9.96 -5.62
CA LYS A 33 -7.92 -10.44 -5.28
C LYS A 33 -6.85 -9.42 -5.68
N ALA A 34 -6.13 -8.88 -4.70
CA ALA A 34 -5.01 -7.97 -4.94
C ALA A 34 -3.87 -8.27 -3.97
N ALA A 35 -2.64 -8.12 -4.43
CA ALA A 35 -1.45 -8.10 -3.58
C ALA A 35 -1.09 -6.64 -3.25
N ILE A 36 -0.76 -6.38 -1.98
CA ILE A 36 -0.37 -5.06 -1.49
C ILE A 36 1.03 -5.19 -0.90
N GLN A 37 1.91 -4.27 -1.26
CA GLN A 37 3.27 -4.20 -0.74
C GLN A 37 3.53 -2.79 -0.23
N ALA A 38 4.11 -2.67 0.96
CA ALA A 38 4.68 -1.43 1.48
C ALA A 38 6.20 -1.54 1.57
N THR A 39 6.87 -0.42 1.38
CA THR A 39 8.30 -0.27 1.57
C THR A 39 8.58 0.97 2.41
N VAL A 40 9.63 0.93 3.21
CA VAL A 40 10.23 2.10 3.85
C VAL A 40 11.69 2.15 3.43
N VAL A 41 12.19 3.32 3.05
CA VAL A 41 13.59 3.54 2.67
C VAL A 41 14.11 4.82 3.32
N GLY A 42 15.34 4.82 3.82
CA GLY A 42 15.99 5.98 4.42
C GLY A 42 17.45 5.69 4.76
N THR A 43 18.02 6.47 5.68
CA THR A 43 19.39 6.27 6.16
C THR A 43 19.40 5.97 7.66
N GLY A 44 20.11 4.92 8.06
CA GLY A 44 20.11 4.44 9.44
C GLY A 44 18.80 3.75 9.81
N ALA A 45 18.55 3.53 11.10
CA ALA A 45 17.34 2.85 11.55
C ALA A 45 16.08 3.55 11.00
N VAL A 46 15.23 2.79 10.33
CA VAL A 46 13.95 3.24 9.75
C VAL A 46 12.83 2.33 10.24
N THR A 47 11.68 2.91 10.53
CA THR A 47 10.45 2.15 10.82
C THR A 47 9.24 2.80 10.19
N ALA A 48 8.22 2.01 9.89
CA ALA A 48 6.92 2.51 9.45
C ALA A 48 5.78 1.58 9.87
N THR A 49 4.63 2.16 10.20
CA THR A 49 3.37 1.43 10.40
C THR A 49 2.35 1.98 9.42
N ILE A 50 1.84 1.11 8.56
CA ILE A 50 0.91 1.43 7.49
C ILE A 50 -0.35 0.61 7.71
N VAL A 51 -1.52 1.25 7.71
CA VAL A 51 -2.80 0.56 7.66
C VAL A 51 -3.41 0.69 6.27
N ILE A 52 -4.00 -0.40 5.79
CA ILE A 52 -4.76 -0.40 4.53
C ILE A 52 -6.24 -0.34 4.86
N GLU A 53 -6.89 0.72 4.40
CA GLU A 53 -8.31 0.95 4.60
C GLU A 53 -9.08 0.57 3.33
N ALA A 54 -10.33 0.15 3.50
CA ALA A 54 -11.26 -0.12 2.42
C ALA A 54 -12.51 0.75 2.54
N SER A 55 -13.17 0.94 1.39
CA SER A 55 -14.48 1.58 1.27
C SER A 55 -15.21 1.07 0.01
N ASN A 56 -16.54 1.16 0.00
CA ASN A 56 -17.37 0.96 -1.19
C ASN A 56 -17.80 2.28 -1.85
N ASP A 57 -17.71 3.41 -1.14
CA ASP A 57 -18.14 4.73 -1.61
C ASP A 57 -16.98 5.71 -1.82
N GLY A 58 -15.75 5.31 -1.50
CA GLY A 58 -14.56 6.16 -1.62
C GLY A 58 -14.64 7.43 -0.76
N THR A 59 -15.44 7.40 0.31
CA THR A 59 -15.66 8.54 1.22
C THR A 59 -15.47 8.09 2.66
N TYR A 60 -16.21 7.07 3.10
CA TYR A 60 -16.19 6.55 4.45
C TYR A 60 -15.32 5.29 4.51
N ALA A 61 -14.25 5.35 5.29
CA ALA A 61 -13.43 4.19 5.59
C ALA A 61 -14.19 3.25 6.53
N LEU A 62 -14.03 1.94 6.32
CA LEU A 62 -14.46 0.94 7.28
C LEU A 62 -13.73 1.14 8.61
N ALA A 63 -14.43 0.90 9.72
CA ALA A 63 -13.81 0.93 11.05
C ALA A 63 -12.73 -0.16 11.19
N THR A 64 -12.96 -1.32 10.58
CA THR A 64 -11.98 -2.41 10.50
C THR A 64 -11.10 -2.24 9.28
N VAL A 65 -9.78 -2.17 9.50
CA VAL A 65 -8.77 -2.12 8.42
C VAL A 65 -8.65 -3.47 7.72
N ILE A 66 -8.25 -3.47 6.45
CA ILE A 66 -7.96 -4.71 5.70
C ILE A 66 -6.74 -5.42 6.30
N GLY A 67 -5.73 -4.63 6.69
CA GLY A 67 -4.51 -5.13 7.29
C GLY A 67 -3.60 -4.00 7.74
N THR A 68 -2.63 -4.38 8.57
CA THR A 68 -1.56 -3.50 9.07
C THR A 68 -0.23 -4.08 8.64
N ILE A 69 0.64 -3.24 8.09
CA ILE A 69 2.01 -3.58 7.73
C ILE A 69 2.93 -2.82 8.68
N THR A 70 3.86 -3.53 9.32
CA THR A 70 4.86 -2.94 10.22
C THR A 70 6.24 -3.23 9.68
N LEU A 71 7.02 -2.19 9.43
CA LEU A 71 8.34 -2.25 8.83
C LEU A 71 9.40 -1.75 9.82
N SER A 72 10.56 -2.40 9.83
CA SER A 72 11.71 -2.03 10.64
C SER A 72 13.02 -2.51 10.02
N GLY A 73 13.89 -1.59 9.63
CA GLY A 73 15.17 -1.88 8.99
C GLY A 73 16.25 -0.83 9.28
N THR A 74 17.40 -0.93 8.61
CA THR A 74 18.58 -0.04 8.79
C THR A 74 18.88 0.88 7.60
N THR A 75 18.21 0.65 6.47
CA THR A 75 18.26 1.49 5.27
C THR A 75 16.97 1.32 4.47
N SER A 76 16.41 0.12 4.50
CA SER A 76 15.11 -0.18 3.95
C SER A 76 14.48 -1.39 4.63
N ASP A 77 13.17 -1.50 4.51
CA ASP A 77 12.42 -2.72 4.80
C ASP A 77 11.15 -2.78 3.93
N SER A 78 10.60 -3.98 3.72
CA SER A 78 9.40 -4.19 2.91
C SER A 78 8.62 -5.41 3.37
N ASP A 79 7.30 -5.30 3.33
CA ASP A 79 6.38 -6.39 3.66
C ASP A 79 5.06 -6.18 2.90
N GLY A 80 4.21 -7.19 2.91
CA GLY A 80 2.95 -7.15 2.17
C GLY A 80 2.02 -8.31 2.49
N PHE A 81 0.81 -8.21 1.97
CA PHE A 81 -0.20 -9.26 2.10
C PHE A 81 -1.14 -9.25 0.90
N THR A 82 -1.91 -10.32 0.73
CA THR A 82 -2.99 -10.38 -0.26
C THR A 82 -4.34 -10.17 0.41
N THR A 83 -5.26 -9.51 -0.29
CA THR A 83 -6.67 -9.44 0.07
C THR A 83 -7.50 -10.10 -1.02
N ASP A 84 -8.58 -10.78 -0.66
CA ASP A 84 -9.60 -11.36 -1.57
C ASP A 84 -10.98 -10.68 -1.41
N ALA A 85 -11.09 -9.70 -0.51
CA ALA A 85 -12.34 -9.03 -0.18
C ALA A 85 -12.83 -8.13 -1.33
N PRO A 86 -14.11 -8.14 -1.72
CA PRO A 86 -14.60 -7.44 -2.92
C PRO A 86 -14.85 -5.93 -2.74
N TRP A 87 -14.09 -5.25 -1.86
CA TRP A 87 -14.16 -3.80 -1.67
C TRP A 87 -13.75 -3.02 -2.93
N LYS A 88 -14.45 -1.92 -3.23
CA LYS A 88 -14.22 -1.13 -4.45
C LYS A 88 -13.07 -0.15 -4.36
N PHE A 89 -12.82 0.39 -3.18
CA PHE A 89 -11.77 1.37 -2.95
C PHE A 89 -10.84 0.91 -1.83
N ILE A 90 -9.55 1.21 -2.01
CA ILE A 90 -8.53 1.05 -0.99
C ILE A 90 -7.69 2.32 -0.88
N ARG A 91 -7.13 2.58 0.30
CA ARG A 91 -6.09 3.60 0.49
C ARG A 91 -5.12 3.17 1.57
N ALA A 92 -3.91 3.71 1.52
CA ALA A 92 -2.94 3.55 2.59
C ALA A 92 -2.98 4.75 3.54
N ARG A 93 -2.82 4.49 4.84
CA ARG A 93 -2.61 5.51 5.86
C ARG A 93 -1.40 5.15 6.71
N ILE A 94 -0.45 6.07 6.81
CA ILE A 94 0.74 5.91 7.65
C ILE A 94 0.38 6.40 9.04
N THR A 95 0.45 5.50 10.02
CA THR A 95 0.17 5.81 11.44
C THR A 95 1.44 6.12 12.22
N ALA A 96 2.59 5.61 11.78
CA ALA A 96 3.91 5.95 12.31
C ALA A 96 4.96 5.85 11.21
N ILE A 97 5.95 6.75 11.24
CA ILE A 97 7.16 6.67 10.41
C ILE A 97 8.32 7.27 11.22
N SER A 98 9.49 6.65 11.15
CA SER A 98 10.70 7.17 11.80
C SER A 98 11.95 6.81 11.00
N GLY A 99 13.03 7.54 11.26
CA GLY A 99 14.32 7.42 10.58
C GLY A 99 14.67 8.64 9.75
N THR A 100 15.96 8.84 9.50
CA THR A 100 16.44 10.01 8.74
C THR A 100 16.11 9.82 7.26
N SER A 101 15.43 10.80 6.67
CA SER A 101 14.94 10.75 5.28
C SER A 101 14.09 9.51 4.97
N ALA A 102 13.40 8.98 5.98
CA ALA A 102 12.50 7.84 5.81
C ALA A 102 11.35 8.21 4.85
N THR A 103 11.14 7.36 3.86
CA THR A 103 10.14 7.52 2.81
C THR A 103 9.38 6.22 2.63
N VAL A 104 8.05 6.28 2.64
CA VAL A 104 7.16 5.12 2.49
C VAL A 104 6.49 5.14 1.12
N ASN A 105 6.52 3.98 0.45
CA ASN A 105 5.77 3.71 -0.77
C ASN A 105 4.86 2.50 -0.56
N VAL A 106 3.63 2.57 -1.06
CA VAL A 106 2.67 1.46 -1.04
C VAL A 106 2.16 1.24 -2.46
N THR A 107 2.30 0.00 -2.92
CA THR A 107 1.83 -0.42 -4.25
C THR A 107 0.82 -1.56 -4.12
N ALA A 108 -0.05 -1.67 -5.12
CA ALA A 108 -0.95 -2.80 -5.25
C ALA A 108 -0.95 -3.35 -6.68
N SER A 109 -1.10 -4.66 -6.82
CA SER A 109 -1.29 -5.34 -8.10
C SER A 109 -2.53 -6.21 -8.07
N ALA A 110 -3.31 -6.17 -9.14
CA ALA A 110 -4.54 -6.93 -9.34
C ALA A 110 -4.69 -7.35 -10.81
#